data_AF-A0A8B8ZRG7-F1
#
_entry.id   AF-A0A8B8ZRG7-F1
#
_cell.length_a   1.000
_cell.length_b   1.000
_cell.length_c   1.000
_cell.angle_alpha   90.00
_cell.angle_beta   90.00
_cell.angle_gamma   90.00
#
_symmetry.space_group_name_H-M   'P 1'
#
loop_
_entity.id
_entity.type
_entity.pdbx_description
1 polymer ?
#
loop_
_entity_poly.entity_id
_entity_poly.type
_entity_poly.pdbx_seq_one_letter_code
_entity_poly.pdbx_strand_id
1 'polypeptide(L)'
;MASREDATNMLGPWGGSGGTAWSFEKAQAITKIKICVGDVINSITFQYMDGETARWSPRYGGAGGTPVEIELGPAEFILSIKGYYGAYAGMTIIYSLTFVTTVREYGPYGREHGTQFYVPKGTGWINSFHGRSGDLLDAIGVYRKTSFEIDLGTNHYLTAISGYYGIFHGNRGNYYGYTVIRSLTFVSTMGTHGPYGPKAGTAFSFPVKVGKVVAFFGRAGQWLDALGFYLKPNLV
;
A
#
# COMPACT_ATOMS: atom_id res chain seq x y z
N MET A 1 18.32 -20.84 5.23
CA MET A 1 18.15 -20.05 4.00
C MET A 1 17.07 -19.03 4.26
N ALA A 2 17.40 -17.75 4.08
CA ALA A 2 16.60 -16.62 4.55
C ALA A 2 15.18 -16.63 3.96
N SER A 3 14.18 -16.56 4.83
CA SER A 3 12.82 -16.18 4.47
C SER A 3 12.87 -14.79 3.84
N ARG A 4 12.40 -14.67 2.61
CA ARG A 4 12.25 -13.36 1.95
C ARG A 4 11.11 -12.64 2.65
N GLU A 5 11.44 -11.95 3.74
CA GLU A 5 10.57 -10.95 4.38
C GLU A 5 10.14 -9.95 3.31
N ASP A 6 8.88 -9.51 3.38
CA ASP A 6 8.34 -8.43 2.57
C ASP A 6 9.34 -7.27 2.56
N ALA A 7 10.05 -7.06 1.44
CA ALA A 7 11.05 -6.01 1.34
C ALA A 7 10.32 -4.65 1.29
N THR A 8 10.06 -4.08 2.46
CA THR A 8 9.53 -2.72 2.60
C THR A 8 10.60 -1.73 2.15
N ASN A 9 10.33 -1.04 1.05
CA ASN A 9 11.26 -0.03 0.52
C ASN A 9 10.97 1.31 1.23
N MET A 10 11.88 1.74 2.10
CA MET A 10 11.79 3.01 2.82
C MET A 10 12.33 4.15 1.95
N LEU A 11 11.55 5.22 1.77
CA LEU A 11 11.94 6.39 0.99
C LEU A 11 11.80 7.67 1.84
N GLY A 12 12.75 8.59 1.69
CA GLY A 12 12.86 9.79 2.51
C GLY A 12 13.55 9.52 3.87
N PRO A 13 13.29 10.34 4.91
CA PRO A 13 12.32 11.43 4.92
C PRO A 13 12.87 12.67 4.21
N TRP A 14 11.97 13.49 3.67
CA TRP A 14 12.26 14.83 3.18
C TRP A 14 11.82 15.85 4.22
N GLY A 15 12.53 16.97 4.36
CA GLY A 15 12.27 17.99 5.37
C GLY A 15 13.46 18.26 6.27
N GLY A 16 13.19 18.79 7.47
CA GLY A 16 14.19 19.18 8.45
C GLY A 16 14.59 18.10 9.45
N SER A 17 15.63 18.39 10.23
CA SER A 17 16.13 17.54 11.33
C SER A 17 15.49 17.83 12.69
N GLY A 18 14.58 18.82 12.78
CA GLY A 18 13.85 19.17 14.00
C GLY A 18 12.88 18.09 14.47
N GLY A 19 12.16 18.38 15.57
CA GLY A 19 11.15 17.49 16.13
C GLY A 19 11.67 16.10 16.59
N THR A 20 10.73 15.24 16.95
CA THR A 20 11.00 13.84 17.33
C THR A 20 10.67 12.90 16.19
N ALA A 21 11.52 11.90 15.97
CA ALA A 21 11.27 10.88 14.96
C ALA A 21 10.04 10.04 15.32
N TRP A 22 9.26 9.67 14.31
CA TRP A 22 8.13 8.77 14.45
C TRP A 22 8.06 7.84 13.25
N SER A 23 7.51 6.66 13.49
CA SER A 23 7.22 5.68 12.45
C SER A 23 5.82 5.13 12.65
N PHE A 24 5.11 4.97 11.54
CA PHE A 24 3.79 4.39 11.46
C PHE A 24 3.89 3.18 10.55
N GLU A 25 4.04 1.96 11.11
CA GLU A 25 4.38 0.73 10.37
C GLU A 25 3.28 -0.35 10.36
N LYS A 26 2.03 0.01 10.69
CA LYS A 26 0.98 -0.99 11.03
C LYS A 26 -0.23 -1.01 10.11
N ALA A 27 -0.28 -0.20 9.05
CA ALA A 27 -1.47 -0.14 8.21
C ALA A 27 -1.53 -1.31 7.22
N GLN A 28 -2.61 -2.10 7.30
CA GLN A 28 -3.00 -3.00 6.20
C GLN A 28 -3.44 -2.18 4.99
N ALA A 29 -4.28 -1.16 5.24
CA ALA A 29 -4.69 -0.15 4.27
C ALA A 29 -4.97 1.17 4.99
N ILE A 30 -4.60 2.30 4.39
CA ILE A 30 -4.98 3.64 4.84
C ILE A 30 -6.33 3.95 4.21
N THR A 31 -7.27 4.44 5.01
CA THR A 31 -8.64 4.78 4.56
C THR A 31 -8.88 6.29 4.57
N LYS A 32 -8.25 7.01 5.50
CA LYS A 32 -8.34 8.47 5.57
C LYS A 32 -7.01 9.12 5.91
N ILE A 33 -6.83 10.33 5.44
CA ILE A 33 -5.69 11.19 5.79
C ILE A 33 -6.24 12.52 6.25
N LYS A 34 -5.90 12.92 7.47
CA LYS A 34 -6.23 14.24 8.01
C LYS A 34 -4.97 15.07 8.06
N ILE A 35 -5.02 16.25 7.45
CA ILE A 35 -3.92 17.20 7.39
C ILE A 35 -4.41 18.49 8.06
N CYS A 36 -3.66 19.03 9.02
CA CYS A 36 -3.90 20.39 9.49
C CYS A 36 -2.89 21.32 8.81
N VAL A 37 -3.40 22.30 8.08
CA VAL A 37 -2.62 23.16 7.19
C VAL A 37 -2.81 24.64 7.51
N GLY A 38 -1.70 25.37 7.59
CA GLY A 38 -1.65 26.83 7.59
C GLY A 38 -0.72 27.30 6.48
N ASP A 39 0.23 28.19 6.79
CA ASP A 39 1.31 28.55 5.85
C ASP A 39 2.24 27.36 5.53
N VAL A 40 2.32 26.41 6.45
CA VAL A 40 3.04 25.14 6.36
C VAL A 40 2.15 24.00 6.87
N ILE A 41 2.60 22.75 6.76
CA ILE A 41 1.88 21.61 7.34
C ILE A 41 2.10 21.59 8.85
N ASN A 42 1.03 21.85 9.61
CA ASN A 42 1.06 21.79 11.08
C ASN A 42 1.09 20.37 11.58
N SER A 43 0.23 19.50 11.03
CA SER A 43 0.21 18.09 11.43
C SER A 43 -0.44 17.18 10.41
N ILE A 44 -0.18 15.88 10.56
CA ILE A 44 -0.83 14.81 9.79
C ILE A 44 -1.30 13.67 10.71
N THR A 45 -2.39 13.01 10.35
CA THR A 45 -2.94 11.84 11.05
C THR A 45 -3.57 10.90 10.02
N PHE A 46 -3.44 9.60 10.24
CA PHE A 46 -3.92 8.58 9.30
C PHE A 46 -4.98 7.71 9.96
N GLN A 47 -6.08 7.44 9.27
CA GLN A 47 -6.96 6.35 9.60
C GLN A 47 -6.56 5.13 8.78
N TYR A 48 -6.53 3.97 9.42
CA TYR A 48 -6.13 2.73 8.79
C TYR A 48 -6.92 1.54 9.31
N MET A 49 -6.95 0.48 8.51
CA MET A 49 -7.52 -0.82 8.89
C MET A 49 -6.49 -1.66 9.66
N ASP A 50 -6.89 -2.10 10.85
CA ASP A 50 -6.24 -3.10 11.68
C ASP A 50 -7.16 -4.33 11.73
N GLY A 51 -6.99 -5.22 10.75
CA GLY A 51 -7.97 -6.26 10.45
C GLY A 51 -9.27 -5.64 9.96
N GLU A 52 -10.38 -5.96 10.63
CA GLU A 52 -11.72 -5.43 10.31
C GLU A 52 -12.03 -4.11 11.04
N THR A 53 -11.12 -3.60 11.89
CA THR A 53 -11.35 -2.40 12.70
C THR A 53 -10.58 -1.20 12.16
N ALA A 54 -11.27 -0.07 11.96
CA ALA A 54 -10.63 1.20 11.64
C ALA A 54 -10.03 1.86 12.90
N ARG A 55 -8.76 2.27 12.84
CA ARG A 55 -8.06 2.98 13.92
C ARG A 55 -7.41 4.25 13.38
N TRP A 56 -7.20 5.22 14.27
CA TRP A 56 -6.42 6.41 13.97
C TRP A 56 -5.01 6.29 14.52
N SER A 57 -4.01 6.77 13.77
CA SER A 57 -2.66 6.99 14.28
C SER A 57 -2.67 8.12 15.32
N PRO A 58 -1.58 8.28 16.10
CA PRO A 58 -1.28 9.56 16.74
C PRO A 58 -1.26 10.70 15.71
N ARG A 59 -1.47 11.93 16.20
CA ARG A 59 -1.19 13.14 15.44
C ARG A 59 0.32 13.36 15.40
N TYR A 60 0.86 13.59 14.21
CA TYR A 60 2.26 13.95 14.02
C TYR A 60 2.34 15.43 13.66
N GLY A 61 2.75 16.26 14.62
CA GLY A 61 2.74 17.73 14.54
C GLY A 61 1.78 18.37 15.55
N GLY A 62 1.67 19.70 15.52
CA GLY A 62 0.91 20.48 16.49
C GLY A 62 -0.59 20.60 16.21
N ALA A 63 -1.29 21.33 17.08
CA ALA A 63 -2.74 21.51 17.02
C ALA A 63 -3.21 22.66 16.11
N GLY A 64 -2.27 23.43 15.52
CA GLY A 64 -2.57 24.55 14.63
C GLY A 64 -3.04 24.14 13.24
N GLY A 65 -3.38 25.15 12.44
CA GLY A 65 -3.83 24.99 11.04
C GLY A 65 -5.30 24.57 10.92
N THR A 66 -5.83 24.69 9.70
CA THR A 66 -7.18 24.27 9.35
C THR A 66 -7.18 22.79 8.96
N PRO A 67 -8.06 21.96 9.54
CA PRO A 67 -8.11 20.55 9.18
C PRO A 67 -8.73 20.34 7.78
N VAL A 68 -8.10 19.48 7.00
CA VAL A 68 -8.62 18.92 5.75
C VAL A 68 -8.58 17.41 5.86
N GLU A 69 -9.64 16.74 5.42
CA GLU A 69 -9.74 15.29 5.43
C GLU A 69 -9.83 14.75 4.00
N ILE A 70 -9.03 13.74 3.71
CA ILE A 70 -9.05 12.95 2.49
C ILE A 70 -9.65 11.60 2.86
N GLU A 71 -10.69 11.19 2.14
CA GLU A 71 -11.27 9.86 2.24
C GLU A 71 -10.93 9.08 0.97
N LEU A 72 -10.22 7.96 1.14
CA LEU A 72 -9.85 7.07 0.05
C LEU A 72 -11.00 6.10 -0.21
N GLY A 73 -11.39 5.96 -1.47
CA GLY A 73 -12.43 5.03 -1.88
C GLY A 73 -12.04 3.56 -1.67
N PRO A 74 -13.01 2.64 -1.83
CA PRO A 74 -12.72 1.21 -1.85
C PRO A 74 -11.67 0.89 -2.92
N ALA A 75 -10.63 0.14 -2.54
CA ALA A 75 -9.50 -0.21 -3.41
C ALA A 75 -8.74 1.00 -4.01
N GLU A 76 -8.83 2.19 -3.40
CA GLU A 76 -8.01 3.34 -3.77
C GLU A 76 -6.70 3.33 -2.98
N PHE A 77 -5.58 3.07 -3.67
CA PHE A 77 -4.26 3.02 -3.05
C PHE A 77 -3.42 4.25 -3.35
N ILE A 78 -2.60 4.68 -2.37
CA ILE A 78 -1.62 5.76 -2.54
C ILE A 78 -0.41 5.21 -3.30
N LEU A 79 -0.08 5.80 -4.44
CA LEU A 79 1.04 5.36 -5.28
C LEU A 79 2.29 6.22 -5.12
N SER A 80 2.11 7.49 -4.79
CA SER A 80 3.18 8.47 -4.63
C SER A 80 2.71 9.61 -3.73
N ILE A 81 3.68 10.29 -3.11
CA ILE A 81 3.49 11.62 -2.53
C ILE A 81 4.47 12.59 -3.18
N LYS A 82 4.07 13.84 -3.30
CA LYS A 82 4.94 14.95 -3.71
C LYS A 82 4.63 16.17 -2.87
N GLY A 83 5.57 17.09 -2.76
CA GLY A 83 5.41 18.26 -1.92
C GLY A 83 6.64 19.14 -1.92
N TYR A 84 6.64 20.10 -0.99
CA TYR A 84 7.74 21.03 -0.80
C TYR A 84 8.11 21.13 0.66
N TYR A 85 9.39 21.37 0.95
CA TYR A 85 9.90 21.71 2.28
C TYR A 85 10.89 22.85 2.20
N GLY A 86 11.03 23.63 3.27
CA GLY A 86 11.88 24.82 3.24
C GLY A 86 11.97 25.52 4.59
N ALA A 87 12.69 26.64 4.61
CA ALA A 87 12.86 27.44 5.81
C ALA A 87 11.53 28.10 6.23
N TYR A 88 11.14 27.93 7.49
CA TYR A 88 9.99 28.55 8.13
C TYR A 88 10.37 28.86 9.59
N ALA A 89 10.35 30.14 9.97
CA ALA A 89 10.76 30.61 11.30
C ALA A 89 12.12 30.06 11.78
N GLY A 90 13.10 29.95 10.88
CA GLY A 90 14.45 29.45 11.18
C GLY A 90 14.60 27.93 11.21
N MET A 91 13.51 27.16 11.03
CA MET A 91 13.53 25.70 10.93
C MET A 91 13.20 25.23 9.51
N THR A 92 13.59 24.01 9.14
CA THR A 92 13.17 23.42 7.86
C THR A 92 11.92 22.56 8.07
N ILE A 93 10.80 22.94 7.45
CA ILE A 93 9.47 22.37 7.69
C ILE A 93 8.82 21.93 6.36
N ILE A 94 7.93 20.93 6.40
CA ILE A 94 7.08 20.57 5.27
C ILE A 94 6.08 21.69 4.97
N TYR A 95 6.18 22.25 3.78
CA TYR A 95 5.36 23.35 3.29
C TYR A 95 4.08 22.88 2.59
N SER A 96 4.18 21.79 1.82
CA SER A 96 3.01 21.23 1.16
C SER A 96 3.08 19.73 0.94
N LEU A 97 1.90 19.13 0.79
CA LEU A 97 1.72 17.72 0.46
C LEU A 97 0.64 17.53 -0.61
N THR A 98 0.92 16.66 -1.55
CA THR A 98 -0.02 16.12 -2.53
C THR A 98 0.08 14.60 -2.51
N PHE A 99 -1.07 13.93 -2.44
CA PHE A 99 -1.17 12.47 -2.47
C PHE A 99 -1.66 12.04 -3.84
N VAL A 100 -0.89 11.19 -4.51
CA VAL A 100 -1.22 10.64 -5.83
C VAL A 100 -1.70 9.21 -5.64
N THR A 101 -2.96 8.94 -5.98
CA THR A 101 -3.59 7.63 -5.82
C THR A 101 -3.78 6.93 -7.17
N THR A 102 -4.27 5.70 -7.11
CA THR A 102 -4.78 4.95 -8.28
C THR A 102 -5.96 5.62 -8.98
N VAL A 103 -6.64 6.57 -8.33
CA VAL A 103 -7.86 7.21 -8.85
C VAL A 103 -7.61 8.67 -9.25
N ARG A 104 -6.96 9.46 -8.38
CA ARG A 104 -6.75 10.90 -8.59
C ARG A 104 -5.60 11.45 -7.74
N GLU A 105 -5.37 12.75 -7.84
CA GLU A 105 -4.50 13.49 -6.93
C GLU A 105 -5.33 14.27 -5.89
N TYR A 106 -4.85 14.31 -4.65
CA TYR A 106 -5.39 15.12 -3.55
C TYR A 106 -4.35 16.15 -3.12
N GLY A 107 -4.67 17.43 -3.25
CA GLY A 107 -3.79 18.55 -2.94
C GLY A 107 -3.57 19.48 -4.14
N PRO A 108 -2.53 20.35 -4.10
CA PRO A 108 -1.60 20.51 -2.98
C PRO A 108 -2.30 21.09 -1.75
N TYR A 109 -1.97 20.54 -0.58
CA TYR A 109 -2.32 21.12 0.71
C TYR A 109 -1.11 21.89 1.21
N GLY A 110 -1.28 23.18 1.50
CA GLY A 110 -0.21 24.09 1.90
C GLY A 110 0.32 24.90 0.72
N ARG A 111 1.50 25.51 0.87
CA ARG A 111 2.12 26.37 -0.15
C ARG A 111 3.28 25.64 -0.82
N GLU A 112 3.36 25.66 -2.15
CA GLU A 112 4.50 25.10 -2.88
C GLU A 112 5.72 26.04 -2.82
N HIS A 113 6.47 25.98 -1.71
CA HIS A 113 7.62 26.85 -1.45
C HIS A 113 8.83 26.07 -0.93
N GLY A 114 10.02 26.40 -1.44
CA GLY A 114 11.28 25.77 -1.07
C GLY A 114 11.68 24.64 -2.02
N THR A 115 12.25 23.57 -1.48
CA THR A 115 12.74 22.43 -2.24
C THR A 115 11.62 21.43 -2.47
N GLN A 116 11.41 21.08 -3.73
CA GLN A 116 10.45 20.04 -4.11
C GLN A 116 10.97 18.66 -3.74
N PHE A 117 10.07 17.77 -3.32
CA PHE A 117 10.31 16.34 -3.23
C PHE A 117 9.16 15.56 -3.87
N TYR A 118 9.47 14.34 -4.30
CA TYR A 118 8.45 13.39 -4.72
C TYR A 118 8.96 11.96 -4.57
N VAL A 119 8.03 11.05 -4.36
CA VAL A 119 8.27 9.61 -4.41
C VAL A 119 8.05 9.13 -5.85
N PRO A 120 9.06 8.53 -6.52
CA PRO A 120 8.85 7.99 -7.85
C PRO A 120 7.75 6.93 -7.88
N LYS A 121 6.89 6.99 -8.91
CA LYS A 121 6.01 5.86 -9.23
C LYS A 121 6.89 4.63 -9.54
N GLY A 122 6.39 3.47 -9.18
CA GLY A 122 7.14 2.21 -9.18
C GLY A 122 6.17 1.07 -8.88
N THR A 123 6.67 -0.10 -8.53
CA THR A 123 5.80 -1.25 -8.27
C THR A 123 5.27 -1.22 -6.83
N GLY A 124 3.97 -1.47 -6.65
CA GLY A 124 3.31 -1.42 -5.34
C GLY A 124 2.82 -0.04 -4.89
N TRP A 125 2.34 0.01 -3.65
CA TRP A 125 1.68 1.17 -3.06
C TRP A 125 2.32 1.58 -1.73
N ILE A 126 2.10 2.84 -1.35
CA ILE A 126 2.45 3.38 -0.05
C ILE A 126 1.37 2.94 0.93
N ASN A 127 1.76 2.17 1.93
CA ASN A 127 0.86 1.72 2.99
C ASN A 127 1.20 2.31 4.36
N SER A 128 2.35 2.96 4.50
CA SER A 128 2.86 3.42 5.79
C SER A 128 3.75 4.65 5.64
N PHE A 129 3.96 5.38 6.74
CA PHE A 129 4.68 6.66 6.77
C PHE A 129 5.67 6.69 7.94
N HIS A 130 6.71 7.50 7.79
CA HIS A 130 7.61 7.87 8.88
C HIS A 130 7.96 9.35 8.75
N GLY A 131 8.61 9.91 9.75
CA GLY A 131 9.00 11.30 9.68
C GLY A 131 9.50 11.86 10.99
N ARG A 132 9.43 13.18 11.10
CA ARG A 132 9.79 13.94 12.29
C ARG A 132 8.75 15.02 12.51
N SER A 133 8.38 15.25 13.77
CA SER A 133 7.43 16.30 14.12
C SER A 133 7.67 16.85 15.53
N GLY A 134 7.52 18.15 15.69
CA GLY A 134 7.29 18.86 16.95
C GLY A 134 5.96 19.61 16.90
N ASP A 135 5.99 20.94 17.03
CA ASP A 135 4.82 21.80 16.86
C ASP A 135 4.31 21.86 15.40
N LEU A 136 5.16 21.44 14.45
CA LEU A 136 4.90 21.38 13.02
C LEU A 136 5.36 20.01 12.48
N LEU A 137 5.05 19.74 11.21
CA LEU A 137 5.59 18.57 10.52
C LEU A 137 6.97 18.89 9.94
N ASP A 138 8.04 18.53 10.68
CA ASP A 138 9.42 18.79 10.28
C ASP A 138 9.82 18.01 9.02
N ALA A 139 9.50 16.72 8.97
CA ALA A 139 9.87 15.85 7.87
C ALA A 139 8.90 14.69 7.66
N ILE A 140 8.81 14.19 6.43
CA ILE A 140 7.96 13.06 6.07
C ILE A 140 8.66 12.11 5.10
N GLY A 141 8.46 10.83 5.29
CA GLY A 141 8.88 9.75 4.40
C GLY A 141 7.82 8.67 4.35
N VAL A 142 8.05 7.68 3.50
CA VAL A 142 7.08 6.62 3.22
C VAL A 142 7.72 5.25 3.29
N TYR A 143 6.91 4.26 3.63
CA TYR A 143 7.19 2.85 3.38
C TYR A 143 6.33 2.38 2.21
N ARG A 144 7.00 1.79 1.23
CA ARG A 144 6.35 1.20 0.06
C ARG A 144 6.27 -0.31 0.23
N LYS A 145 5.06 -0.85 0.10
CA LYS A 145 4.85 -2.28 -0.07
C LYS A 145 4.90 -2.60 -1.56
N THR A 146 5.90 -3.36 -1.99
CA THR A 146 6.02 -3.79 -3.38
C THR A 146 4.92 -4.76 -3.74
N SER A 147 4.20 -4.49 -4.82
CA SER A 147 3.50 -5.52 -5.59
C SER A 147 4.35 -5.90 -6.79
N PHE A 148 4.10 -7.05 -7.38
CA PHE A 148 4.58 -7.39 -8.72
C PHE A 148 3.35 -7.53 -9.60
N GLU A 149 3.45 -7.06 -10.84
CA GLU A 149 2.41 -7.21 -11.84
C GLU A 149 2.78 -8.36 -12.77
N ILE A 150 1.78 -9.17 -13.15
CA ILE A 150 1.92 -10.17 -14.20
C ILE A 150 1.28 -9.56 -15.44
N ASP A 151 2.08 -8.90 -16.26
CA ASP A 151 1.62 -8.42 -17.56
C ASP A 151 1.58 -9.61 -18.54
N LEU A 152 0.38 -9.94 -18.99
CA LEU A 152 0.21 -10.98 -20.00
C LEU A 152 0.41 -10.41 -21.42
N GLY A 153 0.28 -9.10 -21.61
CA GLY A 153 0.23 -8.47 -22.93
C GLY A 153 -1.10 -8.70 -23.66
N THR A 154 -1.18 -8.20 -24.89
CA THR A 154 -2.37 -8.37 -25.73
C THR A 154 -2.50 -9.80 -26.25
N ASN A 155 -3.71 -10.35 -26.30
CA ASN A 155 -4.04 -11.70 -26.80
C ASN A 155 -3.52 -12.90 -26.02
N HIS A 156 -2.76 -12.71 -24.94
CA HIS A 156 -2.37 -13.79 -24.06
C HIS A 156 -3.37 -13.94 -22.91
N TYR A 157 -3.56 -15.18 -22.47
CA TYR A 157 -4.55 -15.50 -21.45
C TYR A 157 -4.06 -16.64 -20.57
N LEU A 158 -4.69 -16.75 -19.40
CA LEU A 158 -4.39 -17.82 -18.46
C LEU A 158 -4.92 -19.16 -18.96
N THR A 159 -4.05 -20.16 -18.93
CA THR A 159 -4.32 -21.56 -19.33
C THR A 159 -4.34 -22.50 -18.12
N ALA A 160 -3.78 -22.10 -16.98
CA ALA A 160 -4.00 -22.80 -15.71
C ALA A 160 -3.75 -21.87 -14.52
N ILE A 161 -4.38 -22.19 -13.39
CA ILE A 161 -4.06 -21.58 -12.09
C ILE A 161 -3.83 -22.73 -11.11
N SER A 162 -2.72 -22.72 -10.41
CA SER A 162 -2.39 -23.71 -9.39
C SER A 162 -1.78 -23.04 -8.16
N GLY A 163 -1.60 -23.78 -7.08
CA GLY A 163 -1.08 -23.20 -5.86
C GLY A 163 -1.19 -24.13 -4.67
N TYR A 164 -1.04 -23.54 -3.50
CA TYR A 164 -1.19 -24.23 -2.22
C TYR A 164 -2.07 -23.39 -1.30
N TYR A 165 -2.91 -24.04 -0.51
CA TYR A 165 -3.66 -23.42 0.58
C TYR A 165 -3.46 -24.21 1.86
N GLY A 166 -3.65 -23.58 3.00
CA GLY A 166 -3.50 -24.28 4.27
C GLY A 166 -3.41 -23.31 5.45
N ILE A 167 -3.24 -23.90 6.63
CA ILE A 167 -3.17 -23.13 7.87
C ILE A 167 -1.92 -22.24 7.85
N PHE A 168 -2.12 -20.94 8.09
CA PHE A 168 -1.03 -20.01 8.32
C PHE A 168 -0.56 -20.11 9.78
N HIS A 169 0.72 -20.40 9.97
CA HIS A 169 1.39 -20.38 11.27
C HIS A 169 2.31 -19.16 11.33
N GLY A 170 1.73 -17.98 11.55
CA GLY A 170 2.47 -16.74 11.70
C GLY A 170 2.85 -16.43 13.14
N ASN A 171 3.97 -15.75 13.36
CA ASN A 171 4.48 -15.35 14.69
C ASN A 171 3.80 -14.11 15.32
N ARG A 172 2.68 -13.60 14.76
CA ARG A 172 2.04 -12.36 15.26
C ARG A 172 0.52 -12.56 15.51
N GLY A 173 0.12 -12.61 16.78
CA GLY A 173 -1.27 -12.48 17.26
C GLY A 173 -2.13 -13.74 17.24
N ASN A 174 -3.44 -13.57 17.53
CA ASN A 174 -4.49 -14.62 17.61
C ASN A 174 -4.87 -15.26 16.26
N TYR A 175 -4.06 -15.11 15.22
CA TYR A 175 -4.37 -15.60 13.87
C TYR A 175 -3.87 -17.03 13.61
N TYR A 176 -3.67 -17.80 14.67
CA TYR A 176 -3.34 -19.21 14.57
C TYR A 176 -4.56 -20.00 14.06
N GLY A 177 -4.41 -20.77 12.99
CA GLY A 177 -5.46 -21.68 12.51
C GLY A 177 -6.24 -21.23 11.27
N TYR A 178 -6.03 -20.00 10.76
CA TYR A 178 -6.72 -19.53 9.56
C TYR A 178 -6.20 -20.25 8.31
N THR A 179 -7.12 -20.79 7.50
CA THR A 179 -6.80 -21.36 6.19
C THR A 179 -6.77 -20.24 5.16
N VAL A 180 -5.62 -20.08 4.51
CA VAL A 180 -5.38 -19.04 3.51
C VAL A 180 -4.75 -19.64 2.27
N ILE A 181 -4.79 -18.92 1.15
CA ILE A 181 -3.96 -19.20 -0.02
C ILE A 181 -2.50 -18.92 0.37
N ARG A 182 -1.67 -19.97 0.32
CA ARG A 182 -0.26 -19.95 0.70
C ARG A 182 0.64 -19.68 -0.50
N SER A 183 0.25 -20.15 -1.68
CA SER A 183 0.89 -19.74 -2.93
C SER A 183 -0.02 -19.82 -4.14
N LEU A 184 0.33 -19.05 -5.17
CA LEU A 184 -0.31 -19.04 -6.48
C LEU A 184 0.72 -19.15 -7.60
N THR A 185 0.39 -19.94 -8.61
CA THR A 185 1.11 -20.06 -9.87
C THR A 185 0.10 -19.85 -10.99
N PHE A 186 0.37 -18.89 -11.86
CA PHE A 186 -0.44 -18.58 -13.03
C PHE A 186 0.28 -19.11 -14.27
N VAL A 187 -0.34 -20.00 -15.02
CA VAL A 187 0.16 -20.46 -16.32
C VAL A 187 -0.63 -19.73 -17.39
N SER A 188 0.09 -19.17 -18.36
CA SER A 188 -0.46 -18.44 -19.48
C SER A 188 0.06 -19.01 -20.79
N THR A 189 -0.47 -18.53 -21.91
CA THR A 189 0.09 -18.79 -23.24
C THR A 189 1.53 -18.30 -23.41
N MET A 190 2.01 -17.39 -22.54
CA MET A 190 3.39 -16.88 -22.54
C MET A 190 4.34 -17.70 -21.66
N GLY A 191 3.79 -18.59 -20.85
CA GLY A 191 4.57 -19.35 -19.87
C GLY A 191 4.01 -19.24 -18.45
N THR A 192 4.84 -19.67 -17.50
CA THR A 192 4.49 -19.85 -16.10
C THR A 192 5.00 -18.71 -15.23
N HIS A 193 4.13 -18.19 -14.37
CA HIS A 193 4.36 -17.08 -13.46
C HIS A 193 4.15 -17.55 -12.01
N GLY A 194 5.22 -17.53 -11.21
CA GLY A 194 5.21 -18.04 -9.83
C GLY A 194 6.05 -19.32 -9.65
N PRO A 195 5.89 -20.04 -8.52
CA PRO A 195 4.92 -19.80 -7.46
C PRO A 195 5.23 -18.53 -6.66
N TYR A 196 4.19 -17.77 -6.35
CA TYR A 196 4.24 -16.64 -5.44
C TYR A 196 3.80 -17.09 -4.06
N GLY A 197 4.73 -17.15 -3.12
CA GLY A 197 4.53 -17.70 -1.78
C GLY A 197 5.02 -19.15 -1.63
N PRO A 198 5.01 -19.71 -0.40
CA PRO A 198 5.49 -21.06 -0.14
C PRO A 198 4.55 -22.15 -0.67
N LYS A 199 5.13 -23.23 -1.18
CA LYS A 199 4.44 -24.49 -1.49
C LYS A 199 4.17 -25.29 -0.19
N ALA A 200 3.29 -24.77 0.65
CA ALA A 200 2.98 -25.32 1.97
C ALA A 200 1.48 -25.54 2.16
N GLY A 201 1.12 -26.70 2.71
CA GLY A 201 -0.26 -27.12 2.88
C GLY A 201 -0.74 -28.01 1.71
N THR A 202 -2.03 -27.91 1.39
CA THR A 202 -2.69 -28.71 0.35
C THR A 202 -2.55 -28.03 -1.00
N ALA A 203 -2.05 -28.78 -1.99
CA ALA A 203 -1.93 -28.30 -3.35
C ALA A 203 -3.29 -28.24 -4.05
N PHE A 204 -3.47 -27.28 -4.93
CA PHE A 204 -4.57 -27.22 -5.88
C PHE A 204 -4.06 -26.92 -7.29
N SER A 205 -4.78 -27.38 -8.30
CA SER A 205 -4.49 -27.08 -9.69
C SER A 205 -5.77 -27.09 -10.51
N PHE A 206 -5.90 -26.09 -11.36
CA PHE A 206 -7.01 -25.98 -12.29
C PHE A 206 -6.47 -25.69 -13.71
N PRO A 207 -6.44 -26.71 -14.59
CA PRO A 207 -6.18 -26.51 -16.00
C PRO A 207 -7.44 -25.96 -16.69
N VAL A 208 -7.31 -24.84 -17.40
CA VAL A 208 -8.39 -24.23 -18.18
C VAL A 208 -8.49 -24.96 -19.52
N LYS A 209 -9.38 -25.95 -19.60
CA LYS A 209 -9.57 -26.76 -20.81
C LYS A 209 -10.41 -26.06 -21.90
N VAL A 210 -11.38 -25.24 -21.50
CA VAL A 210 -12.31 -24.56 -22.40
C VAL A 210 -12.55 -23.14 -21.90
N GLY A 211 -12.52 -22.17 -22.82
CA GLY A 211 -12.71 -20.76 -22.52
C GLY A 211 -11.45 -20.04 -22.03
N LYS A 212 -11.63 -18.80 -21.58
CA LYS A 212 -10.57 -17.94 -21.03
C LYS A 212 -10.98 -17.43 -19.67
N VAL A 213 -10.01 -17.32 -18.75
CA VAL A 213 -10.22 -16.60 -17.49
C VAL A 213 -10.43 -15.13 -17.81
N VAL A 214 -11.57 -14.57 -17.41
CA VAL A 214 -11.95 -13.17 -17.68
C VAL A 214 -12.10 -12.33 -16.42
N ALA A 215 -12.25 -12.96 -15.26
CA ALA A 215 -12.35 -12.29 -13.97
C ALA A 215 -12.00 -13.25 -12.83
N PHE A 216 -11.70 -12.68 -11.68
CA PHE A 216 -11.49 -13.39 -10.42
C PHE A 216 -12.56 -13.01 -9.40
N PHE A 217 -12.84 -13.91 -8.47
CA PHE A 217 -13.62 -13.63 -7.27
C PHE A 217 -12.94 -14.32 -6.09
N GLY A 218 -13.25 -13.90 -4.86
CA GLY A 218 -12.58 -14.47 -3.71
C GLY A 218 -13.01 -13.84 -2.41
N ARG A 219 -12.32 -14.24 -1.35
CA ARG A 219 -12.41 -13.63 -0.02
C ARG A 219 -11.01 -13.27 0.43
N ALA A 220 -10.86 -12.08 0.97
CA ALA A 220 -9.60 -11.62 1.52
C ALA A 220 -9.86 -10.70 2.72
N GLY A 221 -8.97 -10.79 3.70
CA GLY A 221 -8.80 -9.81 4.77
C GLY A 221 -7.33 -9.39 4.82
N GLN A 222 -6.67 -9.72 5.93
CA GLN A 222 -5.21 -9.55 6.04
C GLN A 222 -4.43 -10.42 5.03
N TRP A 223 -5.01 -11.56 4.64
CA TRP A 223 -4.48 -12.49 3.63
C TRP A 223 -5.56 -12.81 2.60
N LEU A 224 -5.15 -13.45 1.51
CA LEU A 224 -6.08 -14.03 0.54
C LEU A 224 -6.60 -15.37 1.06
N ASP A 225 -7.85 -15.43 1.49
CA ASP A 225 -8.45 -16.63 2.09
C ASP A 225 -8.87 -17.64 1.03
N ALA A 226 -9.45 -17.14 -0.06
CA ALA A 226 -9.92 -17.96 -1.17
C ALA A 226 -9.87 -17.17 -2.48
N LEU A 227 -9.59 -17.87 -3.58
CA LEU A 227 -9.58 -17.32 -4.92
C LEU A 227 -10.27 -18.31 -5.89
N GLY A 228 -11.23 -17.79 -6.63
CA GLY A 228 -11.88 -18.43 -7.77
C GLY A 228 -11.82 -17.52 -9.00
N PHE A 229 -12.32 -18.02 -10.13
CA PHE A 229 -12.30 -17.28 -11.39
C PHE A 229 -13.50 -17.61 -12.26
N TYR A 230 -13.83 -16.70 -13.16
CA TYR A 230 -14.87 -16.84 -14.16
C TYR A 230 -14.25 -17.17 -15.52
N LEU A 231 -14.86 -18.14 -16.20
CA LEU A 231 -14.49 -18.52 -17.57
C LEU A 231 -15.51 -17.94 -18.55
N LYS A 232 -15.02 -17.31 -19.61
CA LYS A 232 -15.81 -17.02 -20.80
C LYS A 232 -15.54 -18.11 -21.84
N PRO A 233 -16.55 -18.85 -22.31
CA PRO A 233 -16.39 -19.82 -23.39
C PRO A 233 -15.83 -19.14 -24.65
N ASN A 234 -14.99 -19.86 -25.40
CA ASN A 234 -14.67 -19.44 -26.76
C ASN A 234 -15.93 -19.71 -27.60
N LEU A 235 -16.53 -18.68 -28.18
CA LEU A 235 -17.59 -18.89 -29.17
C LEU A 235 -16.96 -19.62 -30.36
N VAL A 236 -17.57 -20.74 -30.72
CA VAL A 236 -17.21 -21.55 -31.89
C VAL A 236 -17.66 -20.81 -33.15
#